data_AF-A0A969AF31-F1
#
_entry.id   AF-A0A969AF31-F1
#
_cell.length_a   1.000
_cell.length_b   1.000
_cell.length_c   1.000
_cell.angle_alpha   90.00
_cell.angle_beta   90.00
_cell.angle_gamma   90.00
#
_symmetry.space_group_name_H-M   'P 1'
#
loop_
_entity.id
_entity.type
_entity.pdbx_description
1 polymer ?
#
loop_
_entity_poly.entity_id
_entity_poly.type
_entity_poly.pdbx_seq_one_letter_code
_entity_poly.pdbx_strand_id
1 'polypeptide(L)'
;MNLQLKKANNLQELYELNLPILIESKHEKYGWIFPIFLLALKQSIFEDDARWVELDDLLKKIKDYSKFSEIEQPKTNIDKHKLFNSILEIDFKDQEKYVTKAIESQRMRRRTVAFLVNAYNYRYGQAIFIERLFRKVPEFKNLRKIQIKLDNITKISDFWEQIAPEFIDSSGSISMSSKEIQQRITDKISICLQSQNIIFIFHVYDRCFPEILTDLILEFWQPIHGINDSD
;
A
#
# COMPACT_ATOMS: atom_id res chain seq x y z
N MET A 1 16.41 -15.91 1.35
CA MET A 1 16.67 -15.35 0.01
C MET A 1 15.80 -16.08 -1.00
N ASN A 2 15.05 -15.37 -1.83
CA ASN A 2 14.20 -15.98 -2.87
C ASN A 2 14.97 -16.04 -4.19
N LEU A 3 15.51 -17.21 -4.50
CA LEU A 3 15.98 -17.51 -5.85
C LEU A 3 14.77 -17.47 -6.76
N GLN A 4 14.75 -16.53 -7.70
CA GLN A 4 13.68 -16.43 -8.67
C GLN A 4 13.88 -17.47 -9.77
N LEU A 5 13.82 -18.74 -9.36
CA LEU A 5 13.85 -19.84 -10.29
C LEU A 5 12.59 -19.77 -11.15
N LYS A 6 12.81 -19.78 -12.44
CA LYS A 6 11.81 -19.85 -13.47
C LYS A 6 11.30 -21.28 -13.59
N LYS A 7 9.99 -21.38 -13.74
CA LYS A 7 9.33 -22.63 -14.04
C LYS A 7 9.77 -23.10 -15.43
N ALA A 8 10.17 -24.35 -15.52
CA ALA A 8 10.53 -24.99 -16.78
C ALA A 8 9.62 -26.19 -17.01
N ASN A 9 9.33 -26.47 -18.27
CA ASN A 9 8.41 -27.52 -18.68
C ASN A 9 9.14 -28.80 -19.07
N ASN A 10 10.48 -28.75 -19.21
CA ASN A 10 11.34 -29.91 -19.38
C ASN A 10 12.72 -29.69 -18.72
N LEU A 11 13.52 -30.76 -18.66
CA LEU A 11 14.80 -30.76 -17.94
C LEU A 11 15.81 -29.79 -18.56
N GLN A 12 15.87 -29.71 -19.89
CA GLN A 12 16.77 -28.81 -20.60
C GLN A 12 16.41 -27.33 -20.34
N GLU A 13 15.12 -27.01 -20.43
CA GLU A 13 14.57 -25.70 -20.11
C GLU A 13 14.78 -25.35 -18.62
N LEU A 14 14.79 -26.33 -17.73
CA LEU A 14 15.10 -26.13 -16.30
C LEU A 14 16.53 -25.65 -16.12
N TYR A 15 17.49 -26.28 -16.79
CA TYR A 15 18.90 -25.88 -16.74
C TYR A 15 19.10 -24.51 -17.39
N GLU A 16 18.62 -24.32 -18.62
CA GLU A 16 18.85 -23.08 -19.36
C GLU A 16 18.23 -21.85 -18.66
N LEU A 17 17.05 -22.01 -18.04
CA LEU A 17 16.38 -20.89 -17.38
C LEU A 17 16.91 -20.58 -15.98
N ASN A 18 17.44 -21.58 -15.26
CA ASN A 18 17.70 -21.45 -13.82
C ASN A 18 19.17 -21.56 -13.42
N LEU A 19 20.00 -22.21 -14.24
CA LEU A 19 21.41 -22.35 -13.95
C LEU A 19 22.13 -20.98 -13.85
N PRO A 20 21.88 -20.00 -14.74
CA PRO A 20 22.47 -18.66 -14.60
C PRO A 20 21.98 -17.95 -13.32
N ILE A 21 20.70 -18.11 -12.98
CA ILE A 21 20.09 -17.50 -11.78
C ILE A 21 20.75 -18.06 -10.52
N LEU A 22 20.99 -19.37 -10.47
CA LEU A 22 21.65 -20.00 -9.34
C LEU A 22 23.11 -19.59 -9.24
N ILE A 23 23.82 -19.51 -10.38
CA ILE A 23 25.23 -19.11 -10.43
C ILE A 23 25.38 -17.67 -9.96
N GLU A 24 24.54 -16.73 -10.40
CA GLU A 24 24.71 -15.30 -10.10
C GLU A 24 24.09 -14.87 -8.75
N SER A 25 23.28 -15.72 -8.12
CA SER A 25 22.64 -15.40 -6.84
C SER A 25 23.59 -15.62 -5.66
N LYS A 26 23.66 -14.62 -4.75
CA LYS A 26 24.46 -14.63 -3.51
C LYS A 26 23.57 -14.42 -2.28
N HIS A 27 23.62 -15.35 -1.33
CA HIS A 27 22.83 -15.37 -0.11
C HIS A 27 23.49 -14.49 0.94
N GLU A 28 22.72 -13.64 1.62
CA GLU A 28 23.22 -12.71 2.63
C GLU A 28 23.99 -13.40 3.78
N LYS A 29 23.51 -14.57 4.23
CA LYS A 29 24.15 -15.39 5.28
C LYS A 29 25.19 -16.42 4.80
N TYR A 30 25.11 -16.90 3.56
CA TYR A 30 25.83 -18.12 3.13
C TYR A 30 26.65 -17.97 1.85
N GLY A 31 26.60 -16.82 1.17
CA GLY A 31 27.34 -16.61 -0.08
C GLY A 31 26.65 -17.25 -1.29
N TRP A 32 27.43 -17.57 -2.33
CA TRP A 32 26.92 -18.02 -3.63
C TRP A 32 26.07 -19.27 -3.50
N ILE A 33 24.86 -19.26 -4.08
CA ILE A 33 23.88 -20.32 -3.83
C ILE A 33 24.11 -21.55 -4.66
N PHE A 34 24.58 -21.41 -5.89
CA PHE A 34 24.86 -22.56 -6.73
C PHE A 34 25.77 -23.62 -6.05
N PRO A 35 26.89 -23.25 -5.39
CA PRO A 35 27.66 -24.18 -4.56
C PRO A 35 26.84 -24.87 -3.45
N ILE A 36 25.94 -24.13 -2.79
CA ILE A 36 25.11 -24.65 -1.70
C ILE A 36 24.07 -25.64 -2.23
N PHE A 37 23.47 -25.33 -3.38
CA PHE A 37 22.51 -26.20 -4.05
C PHE A 37 23.17 -27.49 -4.55
N LEU A 38 24.35 -27.41 -5.17
CA LEU A 38 25.10 -28.58 -5.61
C LEU A 38 25.52 -29.48 -4.44
N LEU A 39 25.90 -28.90 -3.31
CA LEU A 39 26.22 -29.65 -2.09
C LEU A 39 24.99 -30.41 -1.56
N ALA A 40 23.83 -29.74 -1.50
CA ALA A 40 22.58 -30.36 -1.05
C ALA A 40 22.11 -31.47 -2.00
N LEU A 41 22.26 -31.27 -3.32
CA LEU A 41 21.93 -32.26 -4.32
C LEU A 41 22.83 -33.50 -4.20
N LYS A 42 24.14 -33.31 -4.03
CA LYS A 42 25.09 -34.39 -3.82
C LYS A 42 24.78 -35.20 -2.54
N GLN A 43 24.39 -34.54 -1.45
CA GLN A 43 24.00 -35.19 -0.19
C GLN A 43 22.70 -36.02 -0.28
N SER A 44 21.90 -35.81 -1.32
CA SER A 44 20.65 -36.56 -1.54
C SER A 44 20.83 -37.85 -2.36
N ILE A 45 22.06 -38.17 -2.77
CA ILE A 45 22.40 -39.30 -3.64
C ILE A 45 23.42 -40.21 -2.93
N PHE A 46 23.29 -41.53 -3.08
CA PHE A 46 24.21 -42.52 -2.51
C PHE A 46 25.58 -42.47 -3.20
N GLU A 47 26.66 -42.74 -2.46
CA GLU A 47 28.05 -42.58 -2.94
C GLU A 47 28.41 -43.53 -4.09
N ASP A 48 27.75 -44.68 -4.19
CA ASP A 48 27.97 -45.68 -5.25
C ASP A 48 27.24 -45.34 -6.56
N ASP A 49 26.48 -44.23 -6.60
CA ASP A 49 25.83 -43.75 -7.81
C ASP A 49 26.83 -42.99 -8.70
N ALA A 50 26.91 -43.34 -9.98
CA ALA A 50 27.83 -42.71 -10.93
C ALA A 50 27.69 -41.17 -10.99
N ARG A 51 26.49 -40.64 -10.74
CA ARG A 51 26.22 -39.19 -10.71
C ARG A 51 26.87 -38.49 -9.52
N TRP A 52 27.21 -39.22 -8.45
CA TRP A 52 27.84 -38.67 -7.26
C TRP A 52 29.27 -38.17 -7.57
N VAL A 53 30.01 -38.93 -8.38
CA VAL A 53 31.39 -38.61 -8.78
C VAL A 53 31.41 -37.34 -9.66
N GLU A 54 30.46 -37.24 -10.60
CA GLU A 54 30.33 -36.08 -11.48
C GLU A 54 29.98 -34.80 -10.69
N LEU A 55 29.10 -34.90 -9.69
CA LEU A 55 28.75 -33.78 -8.80
C LEU A 55 29.92 -33.36 -7.90
N ASP A 56 30.78 -34.30 -7.46
CA ASP A 56 31.97 -33.98 -6.67
C ASP A 56 33.02 -33.19 -7.48
N ASP A 57 33.25 -33.58 -8.73
CA ASP A 57 34.20 -32.89 -9.62
C ASP A 57 33.74 -31.46 -9.94
N LEU A 58 32.44 -31.27 -10.17
CA LEU A 58 31.86 -29.95 -10.41
C LEU A 58 32.00 -29.02 -9.19
N LEU A 59 31.81 -29.54 -7.97
CA LEU A 59 31.99 -28.79 -6.73
C LEU A 59 33.44 -28.33 -6.51
N LYS A 60 34.43 -29.12 -6.92
CA LYS A 60 35.85 -28.74 -6.84
C LYS A 60 36.16 -27.55 -7.76
N LYS A 61 35.72 -27.62 -9.02
CA LYS A 61 35.95 -26.55 -10.02
C LYS A 61 35.36 -25.20 -9.61
N ILE A 62 34.19 -25.19 -8.97
CA ILE A 62 33.52 -23.96 -8.51
C ILE A 62 34.25 -23.32 -7.33
N LYS A 63 34.80 -24.11 -6.41
CA LYS A 63 35.60 -23.60 -5.29
C LYS A 63 36.87 -22.91 -5.78
N ASP A 64 37.47 -23.41 -6.85
CA ASP A 64 38.64 -22.78 -7.47
C ASP A 64 38.29 -21.48 -8.20
N TYR A 65 37.10 -21.40 -8.82
CA TYR A 65 36.59 -20.18 -9.46
C TYR A 65 36.30 -19.03 -8.46
N SER A 66 35.81 -19.36 -7.26
CA SER A 66 35.46 -18.34 -6.23
C SER A 66 36.66 -17.55 -5.70
N LYS A 67 37.88 -18.10 -5.80
CA LYS A 67 39.14 -17.43 -5.43
C LYS A 67 39.56 -16.33 -6.43
N PHE A 68 38.91 -16.23 -7.59
CA PHE A 68 39.25 -15.24 -8.65
C PHE A 68 38.36 -13.97 -8.65
N SER A 69 37.33 -13.86 -7.80
CA SER A 69 36.27 -12.81 -7.90
C SER A 69 36.50 -11.51 -7.11
N GLU A 70 37.73 -11.20 -6.68
CA GLU A 70 38.07 -9.88 -6.09
C GLU A 70 38.23 -8.75 -7.12
N ILE A 71 38.05 -9.03 -8.41
CA ILE A 71 38.25 -8.06 -9.48
C ILE A 71 36.89 -7.50 -9.94
N GLU A 72 36.66 -6.23 -9.56
CA GLU A 72 35.66 -5.27 -10.08
C GLU A 72 34.17 -5.44 -9.68
N GLN A 73 33.74 -4.69 -8.65
CA GLN A 73 32.33 -4.37 -8.44
C GLN A 73 31.92 -3.11 -9.25
N PRO A 74 30.86 -3.16 -10.08
CA PRO A 74 30.28 -1.96 -10.65
C PRO A 74 29.42 -1.25 -9.59
N LYS A 75 29.68 0.04 -9.37
CA LYS A 75 28.84 0.93 -8.55
C LYS A 75 27.46 1.09 -9.19
N THR A 76 26.50 0.23 -8.86
CA THR A 76 25.11 0.37 -9.31
C THR A 76 24.32 1.22 -8.31
N ASN A 77 24.06 2.47 -8.69
CA ASN A 77 23.15 3.36 -8.00
C ASN A 77 21.71 2.91 -8.32
N ILE A 78 21.24 1.83 -7.69
CA ILE A 78 19.85 1.38 -7.80
C ILE A 78 18.97 2.47 -7.19
N ASP A 79 18.14 3.09 -8.01
CA ASP A 79 17.17 4.07 -7.56
C ASP A 79 16.13 3.37 -6.66
N LYS A 80 16.35 3.48 -5.36
CA LYS A 80 15.50 2.91 -4.30
C LYS A 80 14.04 3.35 -4.46
N HIS A 81 13.78 4.54 -5.02
CA HIS A 81 12.43 5.01 -5.27
C HIS A 81 11.74 4.21 -6.37
N LYS A 82 12.45 3.83 -7.44
CA LYS A 82 11.90 3.02 -8.53
C LYS A 82 11.54 1.61 -8.05
N LEU A 83 12.40 1.00 -7.24
CA LEU A 83 12.14 -0.32 -6.65
C LEU A 83 10.92 -0.25 -5.71
N PHE A 84 10.89 0.71 -4.80
CA PHE A 84 9.78 0.90 -3.87
C PHE A 84 8.43 1.11 -4.62
N ASN A 85 8.40 1.99 -5.62
CA ASN A 85 7.19 2.23 -6.41
C ASN A 85 6.70 1.00 -7.17
N SER A 86 7.63 0.14 -7.63
CA SER A 86 7.31 -1.12 -8.32
C SER A 86 6.68 -2.14 -7.36
N ILE A 87 7.19 -2.25 -6.13
CA ILE A 87 6.60 -3.10 -5.08
C ILE A 87 5.18 -2.63 -4.77
N LEU A 88 4.99 -1.32 -4.56
CA LEU A 88 3.66 -0.75 -4.30
C LEU A 88 2.68 -0.96 -5.46
N GLU A 89 3.16 -0.99 -6.71
CA GLU A 89 2.31 -1.29 -7.85
C GLU A 89 1.84 -2.75 -7.83
N ILE A 90 2.72 -3.69 -7.48
CA ILE A 90 2.32 -5.09 -7.31
C ILE A 90 1.27 -5.24 -6.20
N ASP A 91 1.48 -4.56 -5.06
CA ASP A 91 0.62 -4.72 -3.88
C ASP A 91 -0.76 -4.04 -4.01
N PHE A 92 -0.85 -2.93 -4.74
CA PHE A 92 -2.05 -2.08 -4.73
C PHE A 92 -2.75 -1.87 -6.07
N LYS A 93 -2.21 -2.35 -7.20
CA LYS A 93 -2.76 -2.05 -8.54
C LYS A 93 -4.24 -2.39 -8.70
N ASP A 94 -4.69 -3.50 -8.12
CA ASP A 94 -6.10 -3.89 -8.22
C ASP A 94 -7.01 -2.99 -7.37
N GLN A 95 -6.58 -2.66 -6.15
CA GLN A 95 -7.28 -1.74 -5.26
C GLN A 95 -7.36 -0.33 -5.87
N GLU A 96 -6.28 0.16 -6.51
CA GLU A 96 -6.26 1.42 -7.26
C GLU A 96 -7.29 1.40 -8.40
N LYS A 97 -7.38 0.28 -9.13
CA LYS A 97 -8.32 0.11 -10.23
C LYS A 97 -9.78 0.16 -9.73
N TYR A 98 -10.09 -0.43 -8.57
CA TYR A 98 -11.42 -0.33 -7.98
C TYR A 98 -11.80 1.09 -7.58
N VAL A 99 -10.88 1.82 -6.93
CA VAL A 99 -11.11 3.24 -6.55
C VAL A 99 -11.32 4.09 -7.79
N THR A 100 -10.46 3.96 -8.80
CA THR A 100 -10.54 4.74 -10.04
C THR A 100 -11.88 4.50 -10.75
N LYS A 101 -12.28 3.23 -10.91
CA LYS A 101 -13.57 2.88 -11.52
C LYS A 101 -14.76 3.43 -10.73
N ALA A 102 -14.71 3.38 -9.40
CA ALA A 102 -15.77 3.94 -8.57
C ALA A 102 -15.90 5.45 -8.77
N ILE A 103 -14.78 6.18 -8.79
CA ILE A 103 -14.77 7.62 -9.05
C ILE A 103 -15.32 7.93 -10.46
N GLU A 104 -14.83 7.24 -11.49
CA GLU A 104 -15.30 7.40 -12.87
C GLU A 104 -16.81 7.16 -13.00
N SER A 105 -17.33 6.11 -12.35
CA SER A 105 -18.76 5.80 -12.39
C SER A 105 -19.64 6.87 -11.73
N GLN A 106 -19.08 7.65 -10.81
CA GLN A 106 -19.80 8.66 -10.03
C GLN A 106 -19.65 10.07 -10.61
N ARG A 107 -18.65 10.31 -11.48
CA ARG A 107 -18.51 11.57 -12.23
C ARG A 107 -19.78 11.99 -12.95
N MET A 108 -20.48 11.01 -13.55
CA MET A 108 -21.72 11.27 -14.28
C MET A 108 -22.92 11.55 -13.36
N ARG A 109 -22.83 11.19 -12.06
CA ARG A 109 -23.94 11.26 -11.11
C ARG A 109 -23.78 12.34 -10.05
N ARG A 110 -22.62 13.04 -9.99
CA ARG A 110 -22.28 14.05 -8.96
C ARG A 110 -22.54 13.58 -7.52
N ARG A 111 -22.31 12.29 -7.23
CA ARG A 111 -22.56 11.71 -5.89
C ARG A 111 -21.30 11.62 -5.05
N THR A 112 -21.51 11.68 -3.74
CA THR A 112 -20.52 11.31 -2.71
C THR A 112 -20.08 9.85 -2.91
N VAL A 113 -18.77 9.61 -2.79
CA VAL A 113 -18.19 8.26 -2.84
C VAL A 113 -17.51 7.97 -1.51
N ALA A 114 -17.82 6.82 -0.92
CA ALA A 114 -17.19 6.35 0.31
C ALA A 114 -16.41 5.05 0.04
N PHE A 115 -15.22 4.96 0.63
CA PHE A 115 -14.37 3.78 0.55
C PHE A 115 -14.04 3.29 1.96
N LEU A 116 -14.20 1.99 2.17
CA LEU A 116 -13.68 1.33 3.37
C LEU A 116 -12.33 0.68 3.04
N VAL A 117 -11.25 1.24 3.57
CA VAL A 117 -9.91 0.65 3.45
C VAL A 117 -9.66 -0.19 4.70
N ASN A 118 -10.02 -1.47 4.62
CA ASN A 118 -9.86 -2.41 5.73
C ASN A 118 -8.64 -3.31 5.52
N ALA A 119 -7.95 -3.64 6.62
CA ALA A 119 -7.00 -4.75 6.66
C ALA A 119 -7.02 -5.39 8.05
N TYR A 120 -6.49 -6.60 8.14
CA TYR A 120 -6.45 -7.35 9.41
C TYR A 120 -5.68 -6.61 10.53
N ASN A 121 -4.70 -5.78 10.15
CA ASN A 121 -3.89 -5.00 11.09
C ASN A 121 -3.66 -3.58 10.54
N TYR A 122 -3.62 -2.56 11.41
CA TYR A 122 -3.38 -1.16 11.06
C TYR A 122 -1.99 -0.89 10.43
N ARG A 123 -1.07 -1.86 10.49
CA ARG A 123 0.28 -1.78 9.92
C ARG A 123 0.39 -2.36 8.51
N TYR A 124 -0.71 -2.74 7.86
CA TYR A 124 -0.69 -3.41 6.54
C TYR A 124 -0.76 -2.43 5.37
N GLY A 125 -0.16 -1.25 5.54
CA GLY A 125 0.04 -0.31 4.45
C GLY A 125 -1.19 0.49 4.03
N GLN A 126 -2.28 0.53 4.81
CA GLN A 126 -3.47 1.34 4.49
C GLN A 126 -3.11 2.81 4.29
N ALA A 127 -2.27 3.38 5.17
CA ALA A 127 -1.79 4.76 5.04
C ALA A 127 -0.97 4.96 3.75
N ILE A 128 -0.13 3.98 3.39
CA ILE A 128 0.67 4.02 2.16
C ILE A 128 -0.25 3.96 0.93
N PHE A 129 -1.28 3.11 0.97
CA PHE A 129 -2.27 3.03 -0.09
C PHE A 129 -3.01 4.36 -0.28
N ILE A 130 -3.48 4.99 0.80
CA ILE A 130 -4.15 6.30 0.76
C ILE A 130 -3.23 7.37 0.14
N GLU A 131 -1.97 7.47 0.61
CA GLU A 131 -1.00 8.43 0.05
C GLU A 131 -0.69 8.14 -1.43
N ARG A 132 -0.71 6.87 -1.82
CA ARG A 132 -0.53 6.46 -3.22
C ARG A 132 -1.72 6.89 -4.09
N LEU A 133 -2.96 6.76 -3.60
CA LEU A 133 -4.15 7.25 -4.31
C LEU A 133 -4.06 8.76 -4.57
N PHE A 134 -3.64 9.57 -3.58
CA PHE A 134 -3.46 11.02 -3.78
C PHE A 134 -2.44 11.37 -4.87
N ARG A 135 -1.43 10.52 -5.07
CA ARG A 135 -0.42 10.72 -6.12
C ARG A 135 -0.93 10.29 -7.51
N LYS A 136 -1.70 9.22 -7.58
CA LYS A 136 -2.04 8.54 -8.84
C LYS A 136 -3.41 8.92 -9.40
N VAL A 137 -4.40 9.15 -8.55
CA VAL A 137 -5.78 9.45 -8.93
C VAL A 137 -5.88 10.94 -9.31
N PRO A 138 -6.12 11.30 -10.58
CA PRO A 138 -6.13 12.69 -11.01
C PRO A 138 -7.19 13.55 -10.31
N GLU A 139 -8.33 12.97 -9.97
CA GLU A 139 -9.44 13.63 -9.28
C GLU A 139 -9.07 13.99 -7.84
N PHE A 140 -8.01 13.37 -7.32
CA PHE A 140 -7.48 13.67 -5.99
C PHE A 140 -6.47 14.82 -6.01
N LYS A 141 -6.17 15.37 -7.18
CA LYS A 141 -5.31 16.55 -7.34
C LYS A 141 -6.14 17.81 -7.11
N ASN A 142 -5.59 18.77 -6.38
CA ASN A 142 -6.20 20.08 -6.09
C ASN A 142 -7.53 20.02 -5.31
N LEU A 143 -7.64 19.08 -4.36
CA LEU A 143 -8.78 19.01 -3.46
C LEU A 143 -8.39 19.41 -2.03
N ARG A 144 -9.41 19.63 -1.21
CA ARG A 144 -9.25 19.86 0.22
C ARG A 144 -9.26 18.54 0.99
N LYS A 145 -8.12 18.16 1.58
CA LYS A 145 -7.97 16.96 2.42
C LYS A 145 -8.23 17.30 3.88
N ILE A 146 -9.11 16.54 4.53
CA ILE A 146 -9.43 16.67 5.96
C ILE A 146 -9.23 15.31 6.61
N GLN A 147 -8.36 15.24 7.62
CA GLN A 147 -8.01 14.01 8.32
C GLN A 147 -8.56 14.03 9.73
N ILE A 148 -9.24 12.95 10.11
CA ILE A 148 -10.01 12.87 11.35
C ILE A 148 -9.64 11.58 12.04
N LYS A 149 -9.29 11.66 13.33
CA LYS A 149 -9.01 10.47 14.14
C LYS A 149 -10.22 10.19 15.02
N LEU A 150 -10.84 9.04 14.80
CA LEU A 150 -12.07 8.64 15.47
C LEU A 150 -11.86 7.87 16.78
N ASP A 151 -10.60 7.66 17.16
CA ASP A 151 -10.20 6.90 18.35
C ASP A 151 -10.66 7.52 19.68
N ASN A 152 -10.93 8.83 19.72
CA ASN A 152 -11.36 9.54 20.94
C ASN A 152 -12.77 10.15 20.83
N ILE A 153 -13.57 9.73 19.85
CA ILE A 153 -14.91 10.29 19.63
C ILE A 153 -15.93 9.34 20.25
N THR A 154 -16.59 9.81 21.30
CA THR A 154 -17.64 9.04 21.99
C THR A 154 -19.04 9.53 21.64
N LYS A 155 -19.16 10.80 21.25
CA LYS A 155 -20.40 11.45 20.84
C LYS A 155 -20.17 12.28 19.59
N ILE A 156 -21.23 12.51 18.83
CA ILE A 156 -21.16 13.32 17.60
C ILE A 156 -20.73 14.77 17.85
N SER A 157 -20.98 15.31 19.04
CA SER A 157 -20.47 16.63 19.46
C SER A 157 -18.94 16.69 19.42
N ASP A 158 -18.27 15.63 19.91
CA ASP A 158 -16.81 15.55 19.96
C ASP A 158 -16.23 15.58 18.53
N PHE A 159 -16.94 14.96 17.59
CA PHE A 159 -16.60 15.01 16.16
C PHE A 159 -16.70 16.43 15.59
N TRP A 160 -17.80 17.13 15.84
CA TRP A 160 -17.98 18.51 15.36
C TRP A 160 -16.92 19.46 15.93
N GLU A 161 -16.59 19.33 17.22
CA GLU A 161 -15.52 20.09 17.85
C GLU A 161 -14.15 19.77 17.24
N GLN A 162 -13.88 18.50 16.92
CA GLN A 162 -12.62 18.09 16.32
C GLN A 162 -12.42 18.65 14.91
N ILE A 163 -13.48 18.75 14.10
CA ILE A 163 -13.36 19.28 12.72
C ILE A 163 -13.57 20.79 12.64
N ALA A 164 -14.10 21.44 13.68
CA ALA A 164 -14.35 22.88 13.68
C ALA A 164 -13.14 23.73 13.27
N PRO A 165 -11.89 23.46 13.71
CA PRO A 165 -10.72 24.23 13.31
C PRO A 165 -10.42 24.21 11.81
N GLU A 166 -10.92 23.22 11.08
CA GLU A 166 -10.78 23.19 9.62
C GLU A 166 -11.72 24.21 8.94
N PHE A 167 -12.86 24.55 9.54
CA PHE A 167 -13.89 25.34 8.86
C PHE A 167 -14.20 26.69 9.52
N ILE A 168 -13.88 26.83 10.79
CA ILE A 168 -14.21 27.99 11.62
C ILE A 168 -12.93 28.55 12.22
N ASP A 169 -12.69 29.84 12.02
CA ASP A 169 -11.57 30.53 12.64
C ASP A 169 -11.73 30.57 14.18
N SER A 170 -10.61 30.38 14.89
CA SER A 170 -10.55 30.21 16.34
C SER A 170 -11.17 31.36 17.14
N SER A 171 -11.26 32.56 16.55
CA SER A 171 -11.89 33.74 17.16
C SER A 171 -13.42 33.65 17.26
N GLY A 172 -14.06 32.71 16.56
CA GLY A 172 -15.51 32.54 16.54
C GLY A 172 -16.06 31.41 17.43
N SER A 173 -15.21 30.54 17.96
CA SER A 173 -15.66 29.26 18.56
C SER A 173 -15.96 29.32 20.06
N ILE A 174 -15.55 30.36 20.78
CA ILE A 174 -15.53 30.38 22.25
C ILE A 174 -16.93 30.50 22.88
N SER A 175 -17.96 30.87 22.12
CA SER A 175 -19.33 31.07 22.64
C SER A 175 -20.44 30.34 21.85
N MET A 176 -20.09 29.39 20.99
CA MET A 176 -21.08 28.75 20.11
C MET A 176 -21.60 27.44 20.70
N SER A 177 -22.92 27.23 20.57
CA SER A 177 -23.52 25.92 20.84
C SER A 177 -23.11 24.89 19.79
N SER A 178 -23.16 23.60 20.14
CA SER A 178 -22.82 22.51 19.20
C SER A 178 -23.64 22.56 17.91
N LYS A 179 -24.93 22.95 17.98
CA LYS A 179 -25.78 23.12 16.79
C LYS A 179 -25.33 24.26 15.87
N GLU A 180 -24.89 25.37 16.45
CA GLU A 180 -24.37 26.51 15.66
C GLU A 180 -23.04 26.15 14.99
N ILE A 181 -22.18 25.40 15.69
CA ILE A 181 -20.93 24.85 15.13
C ILE A 181 -21.25 23.93 13.95
N GLN A 182 -22.16 22.98 14.13
CA GLN A 182 -22.60 22.06 13.06
C GLN A 182 -23.14 22.80 11.84
N GLN A 183 -24.03 23.78 12.04
CA GLN A 183 -24.62 24.53 10.93
C GLN A 183 -23.53 25.28 10.15
N ARG A 184 -22.63 25.99 10.85
CA ARG A 184 -21.54 26.73 10.20
C ARG A 184 -20.60 25.83 9.42
N ILE A 185 -20.27 24.67 9.97
CA ILE A 185 -19.42 23.70 9.26
C ILE A 185 -20.13 23.20 8.00
N THR A 186 -21.41 22.85 8.10
CA THR A 186 -22.22 22.39 6.96
C THR A 186 -22.31 23.46 5.87
N ASP A 187 -22.54 24.72 6.23
CA ASP A 187 -22.59 25.84 5.28
C ASP A 187 -21.22 26.03 4.59
N LYS A 188 -20.13 25.95 5.36
CA LYS A 188 -18.77 26.08 4.81
C LYS A 188 -18.40 24.92 3.90
N ILE A 189 -18.80 23.70 4.23
CA ILE A 189 -18.63 22.53 3.36
C ILE A 189 -19.38 22.76 2.05
N SER A 190 -20.62 23.23 2.11
CA SER A 190 -21.46 23.52 0.93
C SER A 190 -20.79 24.54 0.00
N ILE A 191 -20.30 25.65 0.56
CA ILE A 191 -19.56 26.67 -0.20
C ILE A 191 -18.28 26.09 -0.81
N CYS A 192 -17.54 25.27 -0.06
CA CYS A 192 -16.33 24.64 -0.57
C CYS A 192 -16.63 23.70 -1.75
N LEU A 193 -17.69 22.91 -1.66
CA LEU A 193 -18.09 21.96 -2.71
C LEU A 193 -18.49 22.64 -4.04
N GLN A 194 -18.86 23.93 -4.02
CA GLN A 194 -19.10 24.70 -5.24
C GLN A 194 -17.83 24.98 -6.05
N SER A 195 -16.65 24.94 -5.41
CA SER A 195 -15.38 25.36 -6.03
C SER A 195 -14.32 24.26 -6.10
N GLN A 196 -14.38 23.27 -5.21
CA GLN A 196 -13.40 22.18 -5.13
C GLN A 196 -13.99 20.92 -4.52
N ASN A 197 -13.38 19.78 -4.82
CA ASN A 197 -13.69 18.53 -4.14
C ASN A 197 -13.13 18.57 -2.70
N ILE A 198 -13.81 17.86 -1.80
CA ILE A 198 -13.36 17.66 -0.42
C ILE A 198 -13.25 16.16 -0.19
N ILE A 199 -12.16 15.71 0.43
CA ILE A 199 -12.01 14.33 0.92
C ILE A 199 -11.84 14.34 2.42
N PHE A 200 -12.75 13.62 3.07
CA PHE A 200 -12.66 13.28 4.49
C PHE A 200 -12.02 11.90 4.65
N ILE A 201 -10.98 11.82 5.48
CA ILE A 201 -10.29 10.57 5.80
C ILE A 201 -10.47 10.29 7.28
N PHE A 202 -11.24 9.25 7.57
CA PHE A 202 -11.52 8.80 8.92
C PHE A 202 -10.54 7.68 9.29
N HIS A 203 -9.66 7.96 10.24
CA HIS A 203 -8.74 6.98 10.80
C HIS A 203 -9.40 6.31 12.00
N VAL A 204 -9.69 5.01 11.85
CA VAL A 204 -10.28 4.15 12.88
C VAL A 204 -9.22 3.15 13.34
N TYR A 205 -8.72 3.32 14.57
CA TYR A 205 -7.71 2.43 15.15
C TYR A 205 -8.31 1.36 16.08
N ASP A 206 -9.52 1.60 16.60
CA ASP A 206 -10.19 0.73 17.57
C ASP A 206 -11.63 0.36 17.14
N ARG A 207 -12.13 -0.76 17.65
CA ARG A 207 -13.44 -1.35 17.31
C ARG A 207 -14.63 -0.70 18.03
N CYS A 208 -14.44 0.37 18.81
CA CYS A 208 -15.52 1.11 19.48
C CYS A 208 -16.33 2.04 18.54
N PHE A 209 -16.05 1.99 17.24
CA PHE A 209 -16.71 2.77 16.17
C PHE A 209 -18.21 2.47 15.85
N PRO A 210 -18.81 1.30 16.17
CA PRO A 210 -20.16 0.99 15.68
C PRO A 210 -21.26 1.98 16.10
N GLU A 211 -21.18 2.52 17.31
CA GLU A 211 -22.21 3.40 17.87
C GLU A 211 -22.19 4.77 17.19
N ILE A 212 -21.01 5.37 17.02
CA ILE A 212 -20.85 6.71 16.41
C ILE A 212 -21.07 6.71 14.89
N LEU A 213 -20.92 5.56 14.21
CA LEU A 213 -21.10 5.49 12.76
C LEU A 213 -22.52 5.87 12.33
N THR A 214 -23.53 5.49 13.11
CA THR A 214 -24.94 5.83 12.82
C THR A 214 -25.12 7.34 12.88
N ASP A 215 -24.63 7.98 13.94
CA ASP A 215 -24.71 9.43 14.12
C ASP A 215 -23.92 10.17 13.03
N LEU A 216 -22.74 9.68 12.65
CA LEU A 216 -21.97 10.23 11.52
C LEU A 216 -22.73 10.16 10.20
N ILE A 217 -23.49 9.09 9.95
CA ILE A 217 -24.30 8.99 8.74
C ILE A 217 -25.45 10.00 8.79
N LEU A 218 -26.20 10.02 9.90
CA LEU A 218 -27.44 10.81 10.01
C LEU A 218 -27.18 12.31 10.19
N GLU A 219 -26.16 12.69 10.95
CA GLU A 219 -25.94 14.07 11.35
C GLU A 219 -24.85 14.78 10.52
N PHE A 220 -23.90 14.03 9.95
CA PHE A 220 -22.84 14.60 9.12
C PHE A 220 -23.06 14.34 7.62
N TRP A 221 -23.20 13.08 7.20
CA TRP A 221 -23.27 12.77 5.77
C TRP A 221 -24.62 13.10 5.11
N GLN A 222 -25.73 12.77 5.77
CA GLN A 222 -27.06 12.98 5.20
C GLN A 222 -27.36 14.47 4.92
N PRO A 223 -27.04 15.43 5.82
CA PRO A 223 -27.22 16.85 5.52
C PRO A 223 -26.39 17.30 4.32
N ILE A 224 -25.13 16.85 4.21
CA ILE A 224 -24.25 17.18 3.09
C ILE A 224 -24.78 16.60 1.77
N HIS A 225 -25.40 15.41 1.80
CA HIS A 225 -25.94 14.78 0.59
C HIS A 225 -27.23 15.47 0.13
N GLY A 226 -28.12 15.84 1.06
CA GLY A 226 -29.39 16.53 0.74
C GLY A 226 -29.21 17.92 0.12
N ILE A 227 -28.06 18.56 0.31
CA ILE A 227 -27.70 19.84 -0.33
C ILE A 227 -27.60 19.69 -1.86
N ASN A 228 -27.22 18.52 -2.38
CA ASN A 228 -27.03 18.29 -3.81
C ASN A 228 -28.31 17.88 -4.57
N ASP A 229 -29.40 17.56 -3.87
CA ASP A 229 -30.68 17.17 -4.45
C ASP A 229 -31.71 18.32 -4.50
N SER A 230 -31.28 19.55 -4.13
CA SER A 230 -32.12 20.75 -4.06
C SER A 230 -32.09 21.63 -5.31
N ASP A 231 -31.45 21.17 -6.40
CA ASP A 231 -31.40 21.85 -7.71
C ASP A 231 -32.31 21.16 -8.75
#